data_AF-A0A814NFN8-F1
#
_entry.id   AF-A0A814NFN8-F1
#
_cell.length_a   1.000
_cell.length_b   1.000
_cell.length_c   1.000
_cell.angle_alpha   90.00
_cell.angle_beta   90.00
_cell.angle_gamma   90.00
#
_symmetry.space_group_name_H-M   'P 1'
#
loop_
_entity.id
_entity.type
_entity.pdbx_description
1 polymer ?
#
loop_
_entity_poly.entity_id
_entity_poly.type
_entity_poly.pdbx_seq_one_letter_code
_entity_poly.pdbx_strand_id
1 'polypeptide(L)'
;MSWYHDVLGFTVISTATDIIVNNSTSMGILLGQMYGREMKHVKMGHMTGGNGIGLEFFQFIDPPTQRPNITTNTNEQFEYTRAGFFHICVTDPNPESLVQQIVETGGKQLSPILSIIPNEIYQAVYCLDPFGNLVEIMSASYEQTLSNRDSKTTSISSSARRTI
;
A
#
# COMPACT_ATOMS: atom_id res chain seq x y z
N MET A 1 10.17 4.15 -6.52
CA MET A 1 10.10 5.32 -5.63
C MET A 1 9.44 6.52 -6.30
N SER A 2 9.86 6.96 -7.49
CA SER A 2 9.22 8.09 -8.20
C SER A 2 7.70 7.99 -8.24
N TRP A 3 7.16 6.81 -8.57
CA TRP A 3 5.73 6.57 -8.54
C TRP A 3 5.05 6.94 -7.21
N TYR A 4 5.64 6.58 -6.05
CA TYR A 4 5.09 6.93 -4.74
C TYR A 4 5.19 8.43 -4.45
N HIS A 5 6.15 9.13 -5.05
CA HIS A 5 6.28 10.57 -4.96
C HIS A 5 5.23 11.27 -5.82
N ASP A 6 5.18 10.90 -7.10
CA ASP A 6 4.36 11.54 -8.12
C ASP A 6 2.86 11.25 -7.91
N VAL A 7 2.50 10.03 -7.47
CA VAL A 7 1.10 9.59 -7.36
C VAL A 7 0.59 9.65 -5.92
N LEU A 8 1.36 9.17 -4.95
CA LEU A 8 0.93 9.12 -3.54
C LEU A 8 1.47 10.27 -2.67
N GLY A 9 2.21 11.22 -3.26
CA GLY A 9 2.67 12.44 -2.58
C GLY A 9 3.77 12.23 -1.53
N PHE A 10 4.42 11.06 -1.49
CA PHE A 10 5.51 10.82 -0.53
C PHE A 10 6.75 11.65 -0.88
N THR A 11 7.46 12.14 0.13
CA THR A 11 8.70 12.91 -0.07
C THR A 11 9.91 11.99 -0.02
N VAL A 12 10.80 12.08 -1.01
CA VAL A 12 12.08 11.35 -1.00
C VAL A 12 13.00 11.93 0.07
N ILE A 13 13.42 11.10 1.02
CA ILE A 13 14.46 11.45 2.01
C ILE A 13 15.83 11.02 1.48
N SER A 14 15.93 9.79 1.00
CA SER A 14 17.17 9.21 0.49
C SER A 14 16.89 8.44 -0.79
N THR A 15 17.68 8.71 -1.82
CA THR A 15 17.65 7.95 -3.07
C THR A 15 18.10 6.50 -2.85
N ALA A 16 17.71 5.63 -3.78
CA ALA A 16 18.11 4.23 -3.74
C ALA A 16 19.65 4.10 -3.73
N THR A 17 20.19 3.51 -2.67
CA THR A 17 21.63 3.31 -2.47
C THR A 17 21.94 1.82 -2.44
N ASP A 18 23.00 1.43 -3.16
CA ASP A 18 23.50 0.06 -3.17
C ASP A 18 24.17 -0.29 -1.84
N ILE A 19 23.76 -1.42 -1.26
CA ILE A 19 24.34 -1.98 -0.05
C ILE A 19 24.80 -3.40 -0.35
N ILE A 20 26.12 -3.58 -0.32
CA ILE A 20 26.76 -4.89 -0.39
C ILE A 20 26.89 -5.41 1.04
N VAL A 21 26.29 -6.57 1.30
CA VAL A 21 26.26 -7.19 2.62
C VAL A 21 27.64 -7.77 2.92
N ASN A 22 28.34 -7.13 3.84
CA ASN A 22 29.66 -7.52 4.34
C ASN A 22 29.87 -6.95 5.75
N ASN A 23 30.99 -7.33 6.38
CA ASN A 23 31.32 -6.89 7.74
C ASN A 23 32.05 -5.54 7.81
N SER A 24 32.12 -4.80 6.70
CA SER A 24 32.85 -3.51 6.63
C SER A 24 31.98 -2.30 6.98
N THR A 25 30.65 -2.46 7.04
CA THR A 25 29.71 -1.39 7.40
C THR A 25 28.68 -1.88 8.40
N SER A 26 28.18 -0.99 9.27
CA SER A 26 27.14 -1.33 10.24
C SER A 26 25.87 -1.84 9.56
N MET A 27 25.50 -1.26 8.42
CA MET A 27 24.35 -1.73 7.63
C MET A 27 24.58 -3.11 7.02
N GLY A 28 25.77 -3.38 6.50
CA GLY A 28 26.12 -4.71 5.98
C GLY A 28 26.06 -5.78 7.07
N ILE A 29 26.57 -5.48 8.28
CA ILE A 29 26.47 -6.39 9.44
C ILE A 29 25.00 -6.63 9.81
N LEU A 30 24.21 -5.55 9.93
CA LEU A 30 22.80 -5.63 10.31
C LEU A 30 21.99 -6.48 9.32
N LEU A 31 22.11 -6.20 8.02
CA LEU A 31 21.40 -6.95 6.98
C LEU A 31 21.83 -8.42 6.92
N GLY A 32 23.12 -8.71 7.10
CA GLY A 32 23.62 -10.07 7.15
C GLY A 32 23.10 -10.87 8.35
N GLN A 33 22.88 -10.19 9.49
CA GLN A 33 22.25 -10.80 10.67
C GLN A 33 20.75 -11.02 10.49
N MET A 34 20.04 -10.08 9.86
CA MET A 34 18.60 -10.16 9.66
C MET A 34 18.18 -11.18 8.60
N TYR A 35 18.86 -11.18 7.45
CA TYR A 35 18.47 -11.98 6.29
C TYR A 35 19.35 -13.22 6.07
N GLY A 36 20.38 -13.41 6.90
CA GLY A 36 21.30 -14.54 6.81
C GLY A 36 22.34 -14.40 5.71
N ARG A 37 23.16 -15.45 5.56
CA ARG A 37 24.38 -15.44 4.72
C ARG A 37 24.11 -15.41 3.21
N GLU A 38 22.89 -15.76 2.79
CA GLU A 38 22.50 -15.75 1.38
C GLU A 38 22.26 -14.33 0.85
N MET A 39 21.95 -13.39 1.75
CA MET A 39 21.71 -12.01 1.39
C MET A 39 23.04 -11.30 1.08
N LYS A 40 23.22 -10.85 -0.16
CA LYS A 40 24.49 -10.27 -0.64
C LYS A 40 24.36 -8.83 -1.12
N HIS A 41 23.23 -8.48 -1.73
CA HIS A 41 23.08 -7.16 -2.35
C HIS A 41 21.63 -6.68 -2.35
N VAL A 42 21.39 -5.49 -1.80
CA VAL A 42 20.11 -4.77 -1.84
C VAL A 42 20.30 -3.31 -2.17
N LYS A 43 19.31 -2.72 -2.82
CA LYS A 43 19.15 -1.27 -2.87
C LYS A 43 18.11 -0.82 -1.87
N MET A 44 18.45 0.18 -1.07
CA MET A 44 17.56 0.76 -0.06
C MET A 44 17.30 2.22 -0.36
N GLY A 45 16.05 2.65 -0.23
CA GLY A 45 15.66 4.04 -0.35
C GLY A 45 14.56 4.40 0.64
N HIS A 46 14.49 5.67 1.01
CA HIS A 46 13.64 6.12 2.11
C HIS A 46 12.77 7.29 1.66
N MET A 47 11.51 7.22 2.01
CA MET A 47 10.53 8.28 1.78
C MET A 47 9.75 8.55 3.08
N THR A 48 9.04 9.67 3.14
CA THR A 48 8.17 10.00 4.29
C THR A 48 6.86 10.64 3.84
N GLY A 49 5.81 10.39 4.60
CA GLY A 49 4.53 11.09 4.50
C GLY A 49 4.54 12.39 5.32
N GLY A 50 3.56 13.26 5.06
CA GLY A 50 3.41 14.54 5.78
C GLY A 50 3.15 14.39 7.28
N ASN A 51 2.76 13.20 7.72
CA ASN A 51 2.53 12.83 9.13
C ASN A 51 3.75 12.20 9.82
N GLY A 52 4.92 12.19 9.17
CA GLY A 52 6.15 11.64 9.74
C GLY A 52 6.28 10.11 9.66
N ILE A 53 5.33 9.41 9.02
CA ILE A 53 5.46 7.98 8.75
C ILE A 53 6.45 7.77 7.59
N GLY A 54 7.50 6.99 7.86
CA GLY A 54 8.50 6.62 6.88
C GLY A 54 8.09 5.40 6.04
N LEU A 55 8.44 5.42 4.77
CA LEU A 55 8.45 4.25 3.89
C LEU A 55 9.89 3.88 3.56
N GLU A 56 10.25 2.63 3.82
CA GLU A 56 11.54 2.07 3.46
C GLU A 56 11.37 1.06 2.32
N PHE A 57 12.07 1.31 1.22
CA PHE A 57 12.00 0.49 0.01
C PHE A 57 13.22 -0.42 -0.06
N PHE A 58 12.98 -1.70 -0.35
CA PHE A 58 14.02 -2.69 -0.59
C PHE A 58 13.87 -3.27 -1.99
N GLN A 59 14.93 -3.19 -2.79
CA GLN A 59 15.07 -3.95 -4.01
C GLN A 59 16.23 -4.93 -3.82
N PHE A 60 15.89 -6.18 -3.53
CA PHE A 60 16.85 -7.27 -3.41
C PHE A 60 17.41 -7.59 -4.81
N ILE A 61 18.74 -7.60 -4.91
CA ILE A 61 19.47 -7.84 -6.16
C ILE A 61 20.07 -9.25 -6.15
N ASP A 62 20.65 -9.65 -5.02
CA ASP A 62 21.21 -11.00 -4.82
C ASP A 62 20.89 -11.49 -3.39
N PRO A 63 19.92 -12.41 -3.24
CA PRO A 63 19.04 -12.95 -4.29
C PRO A 63 18.06 -11.89 -4.84
N PRO A 64 17.56 -12.02 -6.09
CA PRO A 64 16.69 -11.02 -6.68
C PRO A 64 15.29 -10.99 -6.06
N THR A 65 14.70 -9.80 -5.94
CA THR A 65 13.31 -9.60 -5.49
C THR A 65 12.36 -10.46 -6.33
N GLN A 66 11.52 -11.23 -5.64
CA GLN A 66 10.41 -11.96 -6.25
C GLN A 66 9.13 -11.13 -6.11
N ARG A 67 8.34 -11.06 -7.19
CA ARG A 67 6.99 -10.48 -7.11
C ARG A 67 6.03 -11.49 -6.49
N PRO A 68 4.96 -11.04 -5.80
CA PRO A 68 3.91 -11.93 -5.33
C PRO A 68 3.36 -12.79 -6.48
N ASN A 69 3.00 -14.05 -6.19
CA ASN A 69 2.44 -14.98 -7.17
C ASN A 69 0.98 -14.61 -7.45
N ILE A 70 0.74 -13.54 -8.23
CA ILE A 70 -0.58 -13.21 -8.74
C ILE A 70 -0.87 -14.19 -9.88
N THR A 71 -1.46 -15.35 -9.56
CA THR A 71 -1.74 -16.37 -10.58
C THR A 71 -2.87 -15.93 -11.50
N THR A 72 -2.70 -16.15 -12.80
CA THR A 72 -3.60 -15.69 -13.87
C THR A 72 -4.91 -16.45 -13.97
N ASN A 73 -5.15 -17.44 -13.09
CA ASN A 73 -6.24 -18.41 -13.19
C ASN A 73 -7.22 -18.39 -12.02
N THR A 74 -7.02 -17.52 -11.03
CA THR A 74 -7.98 -17.24 -9.97
C THR A 74 -8.35 -15.76 -10.02
N ASN A 75 -9.57 -15.40 -9.66
CA ASN A 75 -9.98 -13.99 -9.48
C ASN A 75 -9.25 -13.32 -8.30
N GLU A 76 -8.18 -13.92 -7.78
CA GLU A 76 -7.42 -13.45 -6.63
C GLU A 76 -6.41 -12.41 -7.10
N GLN A 77 -6.77 -11.14 -6.89
CA GLN A 77 -5.94 -10.02 -7.30
C GLN A 77 -4.79 -9.76 -6.30
N PHE A 78 -4.81 -10.42 -5.13
CA PHE A 78 -3.77 -10.37 -4.09
C PHE A 78 -3.92 -11.54 -3.07
N GLU A 79 -2.83 -11.89 -2.36
CA GLU A 79 -2.78 -13.01 -1.38
C GLU A 79 -3.33 -12.62 0.00
N TYR A 80 -4.67 -12.53 0.15
CA TYR A 80 -5.27 -12.00 1.38
C TYR A 80 -5.25 -12.93 2.60
N THR A 81 -5.03 -14.22 2.39
CA THR A 81 -5.03 -15.24 3.45
C THR A 81 -3.66 -15.40 4.13
N ARG A 82 -2.62 -14.75 3.60
CA ARG A 82 -1.28 -14.77 4.19
C ARG A 82 -1.25 -13.87 5.42
N ALA A 83 -0.96 -14.45 6.58
CA ALA A 83 -0.80 -13.68 7.82
C ALA A 83 0.40 -12.71 7.72
N GLY A 84 0.25 -11.51 8.29
CA GLY A 84 1.29 -10.49 8.33
C GLY A 84 0.78 -9.12 7.91
N PHE A 85 1.69 -8.27 7.42
CA PHE A 85 1.35 -6.97 6.86
C PHE A 85 0.41 -7.14 5.65
N PHE A 86 -0.69 -6.39 5.65
CA PHE A 86 -1.76 -6.55 4.68
C PHE A 86 -1.77 -5.45 3.62
N HIS A 87 -1.82 -4.18 4.05
CA HIS A 87 -1.82 -3.01 3.17
C HIS A 87 -1.38 -1.74 3.90
N ILE A 88 -1.04 -0.71 3.13
CA ILE A 88 -0.97 0.67 3.63
C ILE A 88 -2.30 1.38 3.37
N CYS A 89 -2.64 2.34 4.23
CA CYS A 89 -3.72 3.29 4.00
C CYS A 89 -3.12 4.69 3.79
N VAL A 90 -3.61 5.41 2.78
CA VAL A 90 -3.32 6.83 2.55
C VAL A 90 -4.61 7.65 2.64
N THR A 91 -4.49 8.89 3.10
CA THR A 91 -5.62 9.83 3.14
C THR A 91 -5.50 10.79 1.97
N ASP A 92 -6.56 10.87 1.16
CA ASP A 92 -6.69 11.84 0.07
C ASP A 92 -8.14 12.36 0.02
N PRO A 93 -8.37 13.68 0.11
CA PRO A 93 -9.72 14.24 0.13
C PRO A 93 -10.52 14.00 -1.16
N ASN A 94 -9.87 13.57 -2.25
CA ASN A 94 -10.49 13.21 -3.52
C ASN A 94 -10.04 11.80 -3.99
N PRO A 95 -10.61 10.72 -3.42
CA PRO A 95 -10.26 9.35 -3.79
C PRO A 95 -10.46 9.05 -5.28
N GLU A 96 -11.45 9.66 -5.94
CA GLU A 96 -11.72 9.41 -7.37
C GLU A 96 -10.54 9.85 -8.25
N SER A 97 -10.01 11.05 -8.02
CA SER A 97 -8.84 11.57 -8.73
C SER A 97 -7.61 10.70 -8.48
N LEU A 98 -7.38 10.29 -7.23
CA LEU A 98 -6.22 9.45 -6.88
C LEU A 98 -6.32 8.05 -7.50
N VAL A 99 -7.50 7.44 -7.49
CA VAL A 99 -7.76 6.16 -8.17
C VAL A 99 -7.46 6.27 -9.66
N GLN A 100 -7.90 7.35 -10.32
CA GLN A 100 -7.62 7.58 -11.74
C GLN A 100 -6.11 7.62 -12.00
N GLN A 101 -5.36 8.40 -11.22
CA GLN A 101 -3.90 8.48 -11.35
C GLN A 101 -3.22 7.12 -11.14
N ILE A 102 -3.65 6.34 -10.15
CA ILE A 102 -3.12 5.00 -9.90
C ILE A 102 -3.35 4.09 -11.12
N VAL A 103 -4.56 4.07 -11.66
CA VAL A 103 -4.90 3.24 -12.83
C VAL A 103 -4.11 3.67 -14.07
N GLU A 104 -4.03 4.97 -14.35
CA GLU A 104 -3.29 5.53 -15.50
C GLU A 104 -1.79 5.24 -15.44
N THR A 105 -1.24 5.07 -14.24
CA THR A 105 0.18 4.80 -14.01
C THR A 105 0.51 3.32 -13.78
N GLY A 106 -0.43 2.42 -14.10
CA GLY A 106 -0.21 0.96 -14.15
C GLY A 106 -0.69 0.19 -12.92
N GLY A 107 -1.36 0.84 -11.97
CA GLY A 107 -2.08 0.21 -10.87
C GLY A 107 -3.45 -0.32 -11.29
N LYS A 108 -4.24 -0.77 -10.31
CA LYS A 108 -5.60 -1.32 -10.53
C LYS A 108 -6.55 -0.92 -9.41
N GLN A 109 -7.77 -0.53 -9.74
CA GLN A 109 -8.85 -0.40 -8.75
C GLN A 109 -9.43 -1.79 -8.42
N LEU A 110 -9.54 -2.13 -7.14
CA LEU A 110 -10.05 -3.44 -6.68
C LEU A 110 -11.48 -3.38 -6.15
N SER A 111 -11.93 -2.23 -5.66
CA SER A 111 -13.27 -2.05 -5.11
C SER A 111 -13.93 -0.80 -5.68
N PRO A 112 -15.28 -0.70 -5.65
CA PRO A 112 -15.94 0.59 -5.80
C PRO A 112 -15.48 1.57 -4.72
N ILE A 113 -15.66 2.87 -4.99
CA ILE A 113 -15.57 3.91 -3.95
C ILE A 113 -16.87 3.83 -3.15
N LEU A 114 -16.76 3.55 -1.85
CA LEU A 114 -17.92 3.34 -0.97
C LEU A 114 -17.86 4.30 0.21
N SER A 115 -19.01 4.82 0.64
CA SER A 115 -19.13 5.45 1.94
C SER A 115 -19.01 4.36 3.02
N ILE A 116 -18.07 4.54 3.95
CA ILE A 116 -17.76 3.57 5.00
C ILE A 116 -18.42 3.89 6.35
N ILE A 117 -19.02 5.09 6.47
CA ILE A 117 -19.85 5.48 7.60
C ILE A 117 -21.21 5.95 7.05
N PRO A 118 -22.32 5.31 7.45
CA PRO A 118 -23.65 5.71 6.96
C PRO A 118 -23.94 7.19 7.19
N ASN A 119 -24.40 7.86 6.13
CA ASN A 119 -24.75 9.29 6.13
C ASN A 119 -23.56 10.26 6.30
N GLU A 120 -22.32 9.79 6.19
CA GLU A 120 -21.12 10.62 6.21
C GLU A 120 -20.41 10.62 4.84
N ILE A 121 -19.61 11.66 4.62
CA ILE A 121 -18.80 11.84 3.39
C ILE A 121 -17.51 11.03 3.38
N TYR A 122 -17.30 10.16 4.38
CA TYR A 122 -16.09 9.34 4.49
C TYR A 122 -16.17 8.16 3.54
N GLN A 123 -15.31 8.20 2.52
CA GLN A 123 -15.22 7.22 1.46
C GLN A 123 -13.94 6.39 1.62
N ALA A 124 -14.01 5.12 1.22
CA ALA A 124 -12.83 4.30 1.04
C ALA A 124 -12.86 3.51 -0.27
N VAL A 125 -11.67 3.19 -0.76
CA VAL A 125 -11.45 2.37 -1.94
C VAL A 125 -10.13 1.64 -1.82
N TYR A 126 -10.09 0.40 -2.31
CA TYR A 126 -8.87 -0.40 -2.37
C TYR A 126 -8.33 -0.43 -3.80
N CYS A 127 -7.02 -0.23 -3.93
CA CYS A 127 -6.28 -0.29 -5.19
C CYS A 127 -5.01 -1.15 -5.05
N LEU A 128 -4.49 -1.64 -6.17
CA LEU A 128 -3.11 -2.10 -6.28
C LEU A 128 -2.26 -0.99 -6.88
N ASP A 129 -1.07 -0.79 -6.32
CA ASP A 129 -0.02 -0.06 -7.00
C ASP A 129 0.58 -0.88 -8.17
N PRO A 130 1.42 -0.28 -9.05
CA PRO A 130 2.03 -1.00 -10.18
C PRO A 130 2.98 -2.15 -9.79
N PHE A 131 3.37 -2.23 -8.52
CA PHE A 131 4.27 -3.24 -7.98
C PHE A 131 3.51 -4.40 -7.33
N GLY A 132 2.19 -4.28 -7.18
CA GLY A 132 1.30 -5.30 -6.62
C GLY A 132 1.04 -5.15 -5.12
N ASN A 133 1.37 -4.01 -4.51
CA ASN A 133 1.00 -3.77 -3.11
C ASN A 133 -0.43 -3.22 -3.01
N LEU A 134 -1.14 -3.65 -1.98
CA LEU A 134 -2.48 -3.16 -1.66
C LEU A 134 -2.40 -1.78 -0.98
N VAL A 135 -3.16 -0.84 -1.51
CA VAL A 135 -3.29 0.53 -1.02
C VAL A 135 -4.76 0.82 -0.77
N GLU A 136 -5.11 1.14 0.47
CA GLU A 136 -6.41 1.72 0.82
C GLU A 136 -6.31 3.25 0.73
N ILE A 137 -7.33 3.87 0.15
CA ILE A 137 -7.46 5.33 0.10
C ILE A 137 -8.69 5.70 0.91
N MET A 138 -8.54 6.61 1.88
CA MET A 138 -9.64 7.17 2.66
C MET A 138 -9.79 8.67 2.39
N SER A 139 -11.03 9.17 2.31
CA SER A 139 -11.29 10.61 2.12
C SER A 139 -11.05 11.49 3.36
N ALA A 140 -10.85 10.87 4.52
CA ALA A 140 -10.55 11.53 5.78
C ALA A 140 -9.39 10.81 6.51
N SER A 141 -8.89 11.42 7.59
CA SER A 141 -7.84 10.78 8.38
C SER A 141 -8.32 9.42 8.90
N TYR A 142 -7.38 8.49 9.08
CA TYR A 142 -7.69 7.19 9.64
C TYR A 142 -8.33 7.32 11.03
N GLU A 143 -7.78 8.17 11.89
CA GLU A 143 -8.31 8.45 13.23
C GLU A 143 -9.72 9.03 13.16
N GLN A 144 -9.98 10.02 12.30
CA GLN A 144 -11.31 10.59 12.14
C GLN A 144 -12.31 9.54 11.66
N THR A 145 -11.93 8.79 10.64
CA THR A 145 -12.77 7.74 10.05
C THR A 145 -13.14 6.69 11.09
N LEU A 146 -12.17 6.17 11.84
CA LEU A 146 -12.43 5.09 12.78
C LEU A 146 -13.07 5.60 14.08
N SER A 147 -12.78 6.82 14.52
CA SER A 147 -13.40 7.41 15.73
C SER A 147 -14.88 7.74 15.53
N ASN A 148 -15.31 7.97 14.29
CA ASN A 148 -16.72 8.22 13.96
C ASN A 148 -17.46 6.95 13.48
N ARG A 149 -16.81 5.78 13.49
CA ARG A 149 -17.41 4.53 13.02
C ARG A 149 -18.24 3.90 14.14
N ASP A 150 -19.55 3.98 14.03
CA ASP A 150 -20.45 3.28 14.95
C ASP A 150 -20.32 1.76 14.79
N SER A 151 -20.02 1.07 15.90
CA SER A 151 -19.81 -0.39 15.94
C SER A 151 -21.06 -1.23 15.61
N LYS A 152 -22.23 -0.60 15.41
CA LYS A 152 -23.53 -1.27 15.21
C LYS A 152 -24.09 -1.16 13.79
N THR A 153 -23.41 -0.50 12.86
CA THR A 153 -24.00 -0.13 11.56
C THR A 153 -23.19 -0.69 10.38
N THR A 154 -22.96 -2.00 10.36
CA THR A 154 -22.29 -2.70 9.24
C THR A 154 -23.26 -3.43 8.31
N SER A 155 -24.57 -3.22 8.43
CA SER A 155 -25.55 -3.77 7.50
C SER A 155 -25.89 -2.74 6.42
N ILE A 156 -25.55 -3.06 5.17
CA ILE A 156 -26.11 -2.40 4.00
C ILE A 156 -27.62 -2.65 4.03
N SER A 157 -28.42 -1.59 4.15
CA SER A 157 -29.87 -1.64 3.93
C SER A 157 -30.15 -2.07 2.50
N SER A 158 -30.52 -3.33 2.30
CA SER A 158 -31.02 -3.84 1.02
C SER A 158 -32.46 -3.36 0.78
N SER A 159 -32.61 -2.09 0.39
CA SER A 159 -33.90 -1.53 -0.03
C SER A 159 -33.83 -0.94 -1.43
N ALA A 160 -33.55 -1.79 -2.42
CA ALA A 160 -33.87 -1.48 -3.82
C ALA A 160 -34.01 -2.76 -4.66
N ARG A 161 -35.23 -3.33 -4.68
CA ARG A 161 -35.98 -3.79 -5.87
C ARG A 161 -37.08 -4.77 -5.45
N ARG A 162 -38.25 -4.20 -5.16
CA ARG A 162 -39.55 -4.78 -5.53
C ARG A 162 -40.27 -3.77 -6.40
N THR A 163 -41.19 -4.27 -7.22
CA THR A 163 -41.99 -3.62 -8.28
C THR A 163 -41.20 -3.29 -9.55
N ILE A 164 -41.49 -3.83 -10.73
CA ILE A 164 -42.64 -4.63 -11.26
C ILE A 164 -42.05 -5.72 -12.16
#